data_AF-A0A951CUH8-F1
#
_entry.id   AF-A0A951CUH8-F1
#
_cell.length_a   1.000
_cell.length_b   1.000
_cell.length_c   1.000
_cell.angle_alpha   90.00
_cell.angle_beta   90.00
_cell.angle_gamma   90.00
#
_symmetry.space_group_name_H-M   'P 1'
#
loop_
_entity.id
_entity.type
_entity.pdbx_description
1 polymer ?
#
loop_
_entity_poly.entity_id
_entity_poly.type
_entity_poly.pdbx_seq_one_letter_code
_entity_poly.pdbx_strand_id
1 'polypeptide(L)' 'MEQAIHDACAFLAKGPLRGHSRADLTSRSLRFWTLRRYPNYTVVYRPETAPLQIVAVLRGKRNIRRILDQRP' A
#
# COMPACT_ATOMS: atom_id res chain seq x y z
N MET A 1 9.75 -5.49 -11.86
CA MET A 1 8.94 -4.61 -10.98
C MET A 1 7.48 -5.00 -11.01
N GLU A 2 6.84 -4.98 -12.18
CA GLU A 2 5.42 -5.34 -12.35
C GLU A 2 5.05 -6.67 -11.67
N GLN A 3 5.77 -7.76 -11.95
CA GLN A 3 5.53 -9.05 -11.30
C GLN A 3 5.54 -8.97 -9.76
N ALA A 4 6.45 -8.20 -9.17
CA ALA A 4 6.51 -8.06 -7.71
C ALA A 4 5.31 -7.29 -7.13
N ILE A 5 4.72 -6.36 -7.92
CA ILE A 5 3.46 -5.70 -7.57
C ILE A 5 2.31 -6.71 -7.64
N HIS A 6 2.21 -7.48 -8.74
CA HIS A 6 1.18 -8.51 -8.90
C HIS A 6 1.24 -9.56 -7.77
N ASP A 7 2.43 -10.06 -7.45
CA ASP A 7 2.65 -11.02 -6.37
C ASP A 7 2.22 -10.43 -5.02
N ALA A 8 2.54 -9.15 -4.77
CA ALA A 8 2.09 -8.46 -3.56
C ALA A 8 0.57 -8.29 -3.51
N CYS A 9 -0.07 -7.89 -4.60
CA CYS A 9 -1.53 -7.77 -4.67
C CYS A 9 -2.21 -9.12 -4.40
N ALA A 10 -1.75 -10.20 -5.03
CA ALA A 10 -2.28 -11.55 -4.79
C ALA A 10 -2.05 -12.01 -3.35
N PHE A 11 -0.89 -11.71 -2.78
CA PHE A 11 -0.56 -12.02 -1.39
C PHE A 11 -1.44 -11.25 -0.38
N LEU A 12 -1.72 -9.97 -0.65
CA LEU A 12 -2.54 -9.10 0.19
C LEU A 12 -4.03 -9.42 0.06
N ALA A 13 -4.52 -9.82 -1.11
CA ALA A 13 -5.89 -10.27 -1.31
C ALA A 13 -6.24 -11.49 -0.43
N LYS A 14 -5.27 -12.40 -0.21
CA LYS A 14 -5.40 -13.56 0.69
C LYS A 14 -5.37 -13.20 2.17
N GLY A 15 -4.89 -12.01 2.53
CA GLY A 15 -4.75 -11.57 3.91
C GLY A 15 -4.67 -10.05 3.99
N PRO A 16 -5.82 -9.34 3.95
CA PRO A 16 -5.85 -7.89 3.90
C PRO A 16 -5.16 -7.21 5.09
N LEU A 17 -5.10 -7.86 6.25
CA LEU A 17 -4.51 -7.29 7.46
C LEU A 17 -2.97 -7.47 7.57
N ARG A 18 -2.29 -7.92 6.51
CA ARG A 18 -0.84 -8.18 6.53
C ARG A 18 0.05 -6.93 6.47
N GLY A 19 -0.43 -5.86 5.85
CA GLY A 19 0.26 -4.56 5.83
C GLY A 19 0.19 -3.86 7.17
N HIS A 20 1.15 -2.98 7.44
CA HIS A 20 1.19 -2.17 8.65
C HIS A 20 0.42 -0.87 8.47
N SER A 21 -0.07 -0.28 9.55
CA SER A 21 -0.59 1.10 9.54
C SER A 21 0.54 2.11 9.64
N ARG A 22 0.29 3.33 9.16
CA ARG A 22 1.20 4.48 9.29
C ARG A 22 0.41 5.68 9.76
N ALA A 23 0.01 5.65 11.03
CA ALA A 23 -0.76 6.73 11.66
C ALA A 23 0.01 8.06 11.65
N ASP A 24 1.34 7.99 11.56
CA ASP A 24 2.16 9.17 11.30
C ASP A 24 1.79 9.82 9.96
N LEU A 25 1.51 9.06 8.89
CA LEU A 25 1.26 9.58 7.54
C LEU A 25 -0.19 9.99 7.27
N THR A 26 -1.17 9.27 7.83
CA THR A 26 -2.60 9.48 7.55
C THR A 26 -3.47 8.91 8.66
N SER A 27 -4.63 9.52 8.90
CA SER A 27 -5.69 9.00 9.78
C SER A 27 -6.63 8.02 9.08
N ARG A 28 -6.53 7.87 7.76
CA ARG A 28 -7.35 6.94 6.98
C ARG A 28 -6.98 5.49 7.34
N SER A 29 -7.93 4.57 7.21
CA SER A 29 -7.76 3.12 7.40
C SER A 29 -6.89 2.47 6.30
N LEU A 30 -5.76 3.06 5.96
CA LEU A 30 -4.84 2.56 4.95
C LEU A 30 -3.78 1.65 5.56
N ARG A 31 -3.42 0.60 4.83
CA ARG A 31 -2.31 -0.28 5.15
C ARG A 31 -1.20 -0.18 4.10
N PHE A 32 0.01 -0.42 4.55
CA PHE A 32 1.25 -0.24 3.81
C PHE A 32 2.00 -1.57 3.75
N TRP A 33 2.39 -1.98 2.54
CA TRP A 33 3.18 -3.18 2.32
C TRP A 33 4.41 -2.88 1.46
N THR A 34 5.59 -3.03 2.05
CA THR A 34 6.85 -2.83 1.34
C THR A 34 7.17 -4.05 0.48
N LEU A 35 7.47 -3.81 -0.81
CA LEU A 35 7.84 -4.87 -1.73
C LEU A 35 9.21 -5.45 -1.34
N ARG A 36 9.27 -6.75 -1.06
CA ARG A 36 10.52 -7.41 -0.60
C ARG A 36 11.68 -7.23 -1.58
N ARG A 37 11.45 -7.40 -2.89
CA ARG A 37 12.48 -7.23 -3.94
C ARG A 37 12.79 -5.78 -4.28
N TYR A 38 11.94 -4.84 -3.85
CA TYR A 38 12.05 -3.41 -4.16
C TYR A 38 11.73 -2.61 -2.89
N PRO A 39 12.61 -2.60 -1.87
CA PRO A 39 12.30 -2.07 -0.54
C PRO A 39 12.00 -0.56 -0.52
N ASN A 40 12.38 0.14 -1.59
CA ASN A 40 12.02 1.54 -1.81
C ASN A 40 10.60 1.72 -2.33
N TYR A 41 9.81 0.66 -2.49
CA TYR A 41 8.45 0.71 -3.00
C TYR A 41 7.45 0.10 -2.02
N THR A 42 6.32 0.77 -1.88
CA THR A 42 5.26 0.42 -0.93
C THR A 42 3.92 0.43 -1.65
N VAL A 43 3.18 -0.67 -1.52
CA VAL A 43 1.77 -0.77 -1.91
C VAL A 43 0.94 -0.19 -0.77
N VAL A 44 0.07 0.76 -1.10
CA VAL A 44 -0.90 1.36 -0.19
C VAL A 44 -2.29 0.90 -0.59
N TYR A 45 -3.05 0.39 0.37
CA TYR A 45 -4.33 -0.26 0.08
C TYR A 45 -5.31 -0.13 1.25
N ARG A 46 -6.60 -0.35 0.96
CA ARG A 46 -7.68 -0.43 1.94
C ARG A 46 -8.01 -1.89 2.26
N PRO A 47 -7.75 -2.37 3.48
CA PRO A 47 -8.12 -3.72 3.88
C PRO A 47 -9.63 -3.93 4.05
N GLU A 48 -10.40 -2.86 4.28
CA GLU A 48 -11.82 -2.92 4.62
C GLU A 48 -12.76 -3.11 3.41
N THR A 49 -12.25 -2.94 2.18
CA THR A 49 -13.05 -3.12 0.97
C THR A 49 -13.04 -4.57 0.50
N ALA A 50 -14.12 -4.99 -0.15
CA ALA A 50 -14.24 -6.29 -0.81
C ALA A 50 -14.62 -6.10 -2.30
N PRO A 51 -13.71 -6.36 -3.26
CA PRO A 51 -12.32 -6.78 -3.06
C PRO A 51 -11.44 -5.69 -2.43
N LEU A 52 -10.31 -6.09 -1.86
CA LEU A 52 -9.29 -5.17 -1.35
C LEU A 52 -8.87 -4.17 -2.44
N GLN A 53 -8.85 -2.88 -2.09
CA GLN A 53 -8.60 -1.81 -3.04
C GLN A 53 -7.16 -1.31 -2.92
N ILE A 54 -6.41 -1.38 -4.02
CA ILE A 54 -5.09 -0.75 -4.13
C ILE A 54 -5.28 0.75 -4.40
N VAL A 55 -4.79 1.59 -3.51
CA VAL A 55 -4.85 3.07 -3.63
C VAL A 55 -3.65 3.59 -4.39
N ALA A 56 -2.46 3.05 -4.13
CA ALA A 56 -1.23 3.50 -4.75
C ALA A 56 -0.10 2.48 -4.67
N VAL A 57 0.88 2.60 -5.57
CA VAL A 57 2.22 2.05 -5.40
C VAL A 57 3.19 3.22 -5.35
N LEU A 58 3.80 3.45 -4.20
CA LEU A 58 4.62 4.62 -3.90
C LEU A 58 6.09 4.26 -3.82
N ARG A 59 6.97 5.20 -4.16
CA ARG A 59 8.42 5.10 -3.90
C ARG A 59 8.76 5.91 -2.64
N GLY A 60 9.40 5.30 -1.63
CA GLY A 60 9.58 5.81 -0.27
C GLY A 60 10.35 7.14 -0.11
N LYS A 61 11.00 7.63 -1.17
CA LYS A 61 11.64 8.96 -1.20
C LYS A 61 10.69 10.10 -1.62
N ARG A 62 9.45 9.79 -2.03
CA ARG A 62 8.45 10.83 -2.36
C ARG A 62 7.72 11.28 -1.11
N ASN A 63 7.21 12.52 -1.10
CA ASN A 63 6.39 13.03 0.00
C ASN A 63 5.04 12.27 0.04
N ILE A 64 5.02 11.14 0.76
CA ILE A 64 3.90 10.19 0.77
C ILE A 64 2.60 10.88 1.21
N ARG A 65 2.65 11.75 2.23
CA ARG A 65 1.48 12.50 2.72
C ARG A 65 0.76 13.23 1.60
N ARG A 66 1.51 14.05 0.84
CA ARG A 66 0.96 14.82 -0.28
C ARG A 66 0.33 13.93 -1.35
N ILE A 67 0.89 12.74 -1.61
CA ILE A 67 0.33 11.81 -2.60
C ILE A 67 -0.96 11.18 -2.09
N LEU A 68 -1.04 10.88 -0.79
CA LEU A 68 -2.24 10.32 -0.17
C LEU A 68 -3.39 11.35 -0.10
N ASP A 69 -3.09 12.63 0.13
CA ASP A 69 -4.10 13.70 0.10
C ASP A 69 -4.70 13.91 -1.29
N GLN A 70 -3.94 13.64 -2.35
CA GLN A 70 -4.40 13.76 -3.74
C GLN A 70 -5.20 12.54 -4.23
N ARG A 71 -5.27 11.47 -3.45
CA ARG A 71 -5.93 10.22 -3.85
C ARG A 71 -7.14 9.97 -2.96
N PRO A 72 -8.36 9.94 -3.51
CA PRO A 72 -9.58 9.75 -2.73
C PRO A 72 -9.62 8.39 -2.03
#